data_AF-A0A3R9MA44-F1
#
_entry.id   AF-A0A3R9MA44-F1
#
_cell.length_a   1.000
_cell.length_b   1.000
_cell.length_c   1.000
_cell.angle_alpha   90.00
_cell.angle_beta   90.00
_cell.angle_gamma   90.00
#
_symmetry.space_group_name_H-M   'P 1'
#
loop_
_entity.id
_entity.type
_entity.pdbx_description
1 polymer ?
#
loop_
_entity_poly.entity_id
_entity_poly.type
_entity_poly.pdbx_seq_one_letter_code
_entity_poly.pdbx_strand_id
1 'polypeptide(L)'
;MEYTQTMKNRLKRIEGQIRGVVRMIEEDKGCKDTVTQLSAVRSALDRANGYIVAKNLEACISEEAVNDPNTIIKEAVGFLVSHQPSKSVEELGDVSEQLAFIEQQVAYVLSIMNSQTECRQVVSVLASTRASVDQLISYMVTKNLQECMLHTDKQSDAVIEEAIAMIVKSR
;
A
#
# COMPACT_ATOMS: atom_id res chain seq x y z
N MET A 1 7.46 4.76 -22.56
CA MET A 1 6.67 5.73 -21.76
C MET A 1 7.60 6.51 -20.83
N GLU A 2 7.53 7.84 -20.84
CA GLU A 2 8.21 8.68 -19.85
C GLU A 2 7.28 8.94 -18.64
N TYR A 3 7.78 8.72 -17.42
CA TYR A 3 6.98 8.97 -16.21
C TYR A 3 6.91 10.46 -15.88
N THR A 4 5.69 11.00 -15.88
CA THR A 4 5.45 12.42 -15.60
C THR A 4 5.87 12.83 -14.18
N GLN A 5 6.21 14.11 -14.00
CA GLN A 5 6.49 14.68 -12.68
C GLN A 5 5.31 14.51 -11.71
N THR A 6 4.07 14.54 -12.21
CA THR A 6 2.86 14.29 -11.43
C THR A 6 2.86 12.89 -10.80
N MET A 7 3.28 11.85 -11.54
CA MET A 7 3.38 10.49 -11.01
C MET A 7 4.44 10.42 -9.90
N LYS A 8 5.63 10.99 -10.17
CA LYS A 8 6.73 11.04 -9.19
C LYS A 8 6.31 11.78 -7.91
N ASN A 9 5.59 12.89 -8.04
CA ASN A 9 5.09 13.66 -6.91
C ASN A 9 4.08 12.88 -6.05
N ARG A 10 3.27 12.00 -6.63
CA ARG A 10 2.36 11.12 -5.87
C ARG A 10 3.16 10.13 -5.01
N LEU A 11 4.19 9.50 -5.57
CA LEU A 11 5.04 8.58 -4.83
C LEU A 11 5.89 9.28 -3.75
N LYS A 12 6.40 10.49 -4.01
CA LYS A 12 7.07 11.31 -2.97
C LYS A 12 6.16 11.65 -1.80
N ARG A 13 4.86 11.85 -2.05
CA ARG A 13 3.87 12.05 -0.97
C ARG A 13 3.69 10.76 -0.16
N ILE A 14 3.57 9.62 -0.82
CA ILE A 14 3.47 8.31 -0.18
C ILE A 14 4.70 8.04 0.70
N GLU A 15 5.89 8.28 0.17
CA GLU A 15 7.15 8.19 0.92
C GLU A 15 7.15 9.10 2.17
N GLY A 16 6.67 10.34 2.04
CA GLY A 16 6.53 11.25 3.17
C GLY A 16 5.51 10.79 4.21
N GLN A 17 4.41 10.16 3.77
CA GLN A 17 3.42 9.57 4.66
C GLN A 17 4.01 8.37 5.43
N ILE A 18 4.74 7.48 4.77
CA ILE A 18 5.43 6.34 5.41
C ILE A 18 6.43 6.85 6.45
N ARG A 19 7.26 7.84 6.12
CA ARG A 19 8.17 8.49 7.09
C ARG A 19 7.42 9.13 8.27
N GLY A 20 6.20 9.62 8.05
CA GLY A 20 5.32 10.07 9.11
C GLY A 20 4.89 8.94 10.04
N VAL A 21 4.51 7.79 9.48
CA VAL A 21 4.14 6.59 10.25
C VAL A 21 5.33 6.04 11.04
N VAL A 22 6.54 6.02 10.47
CA VAL A 22 7.76 5.63 11.18
C VAL A 22 7.93 6.47 12.45
N ARG A 23 7.86 7.80 12.35
CA ARG A 23 7.93 8.69 13.52
C ARG A 23 6.81 8.42 14.53
N MET A 24 5.61 8.09 14.08
CA MET A 24 4.51 7.74 14.98
C MET A 24 4.80 6.49 15.79
N ILE A 25 5.48 5.50 15.20
CA ILE A 25 5.92 4.30 15.92
C ILE A 25 7.04 4.65 16.90
N GLU A 26 8.05 5.43 16.48
CA GLU A 26 9.15 5.88 17.35
C GLU A 26 8.68 6.73 18.54
N GLU A 27 7.58 7.48 18.37
CA GLU A 27 6.94 8.31 19.40
C GLU A 27 5.85 7.56 20.20
N ASP A 28 5.74 6.23 20.06
CA ASP A 28 4.73 5.38 20.72
C ASP A 28 3.29 5.92 20.58
N LYS A 29 2.93 6.42 19.39
CA LYS A 29 1.55 6.86 19.11
C LYS A 29 0.57 5.69 19.11
N GLY A 30 -0.67 5.98 19.49
CA GLY A 30 -1.73 4.99 19.60
C GLY A 30 -1.99 4.21 18.30
N CYS A 31 -2.19 2.90 18.44
CA CYS A 31 -2.39 1.96 17.32
C CYS A 31 -3.46 2.43 16.32
N LYS A 32 -4.58 3.00 16.80
CA LYS A 32 -5.67 3.51 15.98
C LYS A 32 -5.23 4.60 14.99
N ASP A 33 -4.44 5.56 15.46
CA ASP A 33 -4.01 6.69 14.65
C ASP A 33 -2.98 6.21 13.62
N THR A 34 -2.07 5.33 14.04
CA THR A 34 -1.09 4.70 13.16
C THR A 34 -1.75 3.86 12.06
N VAL A 35 -2.73 3.01 12.40
CA VAL A 35 -3.54 2.25 11.43
C VAL A 35 -4.31 3.17 10.48
N THR A 36 -4.83 4.29 10.98
CA THR A 36 -5.50 5.30 10.14
C THR A 36 -4.53 5.90 9.11
N GLN A 37 -3.29 6.22 9.52
CA GLN A 37 -2.29 6.74 8.59
C GLN A 37 -1.82 5.68 7.59
N LEU A 38 -1.63 4.42 8.02
CA LEU A 38 -1.33 3.31 7.12
C LEU A 38 -2.46 3.08 6.09
N SER A 39 -3.71 3.20 6.49
CA SER A 39 -4.87 3.11 5.59
C SER A 39 -4.89 4.25 4.56
N ALA A 40 -4.41 5.45 4.95
CA ALA A 40 -4.22 6.55 4.03
C ALA A 40 -3.06 6.30 3.04
N VAL A 41 -1.96 5.67 3.48
CA VAL A 41 -0.85 5.21 2.64
C VAL A 41 -1.35 4.18 1.61
N ARG A 42 -2.05 3.14 2.07
CA ARG A 42 -2.69 2.12 1.23
C ARG A 42 -3.55 2.75 0.13
N SER A 43 -4.46 3.65 0.52
CA SER A 43 -5.33 4.36 -0.43
C SER A 43 -4.56 5.24 -1.43
N ALA A 44 -3.44 5.82 -1.00
CA ALA A 44 -2.58 6.61 -1.88
C ALA A 44 -1.83 5.73 -2.88
N LEU A 45 -1.35 4.55 -2.47
CA LEU A 45 -0.77 3.54 -3.35
C LEU A 45 -1.77 3.07 -4.40
N ASP A 46 -3.02 2.78 -4.04
CA ASP A 46 -4.08 2.38 -4.97
C ASP A 46 -4.33 3.44 -6.05
N ARG A 47 -4.45 4.70 -5.63
CA ARG A 47 -4.62 5.83 -6.55
C ARG A 47 -3.40 6.05 -7.45
N ALA A 48 -2.19 5.87 -6.93
CA ALA A 48 -0.96 6.00 -7.70
C ALA A 48 -0.86 4.88 -8.75
N ASN A 49 -1.11 3.63 -8.35
CA ASN A 49 -1.08 2.47 -9.22
C ASN A 49 -2.12 2.59 -10.34
N GLY A 50 -3.38 2.89 -10.00
CA GLY A 50 -4.44 3.10 -10.98
C GLY A 50 -4.14 4.23 -11.97
N TYR A 51 -3.55 5.34 -11.49
CA TYR A 51 -3.16 6.45 -12.35
C TYR A 51 -2.01 6.08 -13.31
N ILE A 52 -1.03 5.32 -12.85
CA ILE A 52 0.09 4.86 -13.68
C ILE A 52 -0.40 3.89 -14.75
N VAL A 53 -1.22 2.90 -14.38
CA VAL A 53 -1.83 1.95 -15.32
C VAL A 53 -2.68 2.67 -16.36
N ALA A 54 -3.54 3.61 -15.94
CA ALA A 54 -4.38 4.37 -16.87
C ALA A 54 -3.55 5.20 -17.87
N LYS A 55 -2.47 5.84 -17.41
CA LYS A 55 -1.61 6.63 -18.30
C LYS A 55 -0.76 5.76 -19.23
N ASN A 56 -0.40 4.56 -18.80
CA ASN A 56 0.24 3.59 -19.68
C ASN A 56 -0.73 3.09 -20.75
N LEU A 57 -1.99 2.80 -20.37
CA LEU A 57 -3.05 2.42 -21.31
C LEU A 57 -3.28 3.51 -22.37
N GLU A 58 -3.40 4.78 -21.96
CA GLU A 58 -3.54 5.93 -22.86
C GLU A 58 -2.39 6.00 -23.88
N ALA A 59 -1.15 5.79 -23.43
CA ALA A 59 0.03 5.79 -24.31
C ALA A 59 -0.02 4.62 -25.30
N CYS A 60 -0.33 3.40 -24.84
CA CYS A 60 -0.42 2.22 -25.71
C CYS A 60 -1.51 2.37 -26.78
N ILE A 61 -2.65 2.99 -26.45
CA ILE A 61 -3.73 3.26 -27.41
C ILE A 61 -3.30 4.33 -28.44
N SER A 62 -2.56 5.35 -28.00
CA SER A 62 -2.15 6.48 -28.84
C SER A 62 -1.01 6.15 -29.80
N GLU A 63 -0.19 5.13 -29.51
CA GLU A 63 0.98 4.73 -30.31
C GLU A 63 0.64 3.86 -31.55
N GLU A 64 -0.64 3.68 -31.92
CA GLU A 64 -1.08 3.00 -33.16
C GLU A 64 -0.34 1.68 -33.45
N ALA A 65 -0.33 0.75 -32.49
CA ALA A 65 0.11 -0.63 -32.72
C ALA A 65 -0.65 -1.61 -31.82
N VAL A 66 -1.98 -1.66 -31.94
CA VAL A 66 -2.77 -2.63 -31.18
C VAL A 66 -3.61 -3.46 -32.13
N ASN A 67 -3.18 -4.70 -32.34
CA ASN A 67 -3.88 -5.71 -33.13
C ASN A 67 -5.16 -6.24 -32.43
N ASP A 68 -5.38 -5.94 -31.14
CA ASP A 68 -6.60 -6.30 -30.40
C ASP A 68 -6.79 -5.46 -29.10
N PRO A 69 -7.77 -4.55 -29.02
CA PRO A 69 -8.09 -3.78 -27.82
C PRO A 69 -8.36 -4.64 -26.57
N ASN A 70 -8.85 -5.87 -26.73
CA ASN A 70 -9.14 -6.75 -25.59
C ASN A 70 -7.86 -7.20 -24.89
N THR A 71 -6.76 -7.32 -25.62
CA THR A 71 -5.46 -7.69 -25.04
C THR A 71 -4.96 -6.60 -24.10
N ILE A 72 -5.07 -5.31 -24.49
CA ILE A 72 -4.66 -4.22 -23.59
C ILE A 72 -5.56 -4.12 -22.36
N ILE A 73 -6.88 -4.29 -22.54
CA ILE A 73 -7.83 -4.26 -21.42
C ILE A 73 -7.51 -5.38 -20.42
N LYS A 74 -7.24 -6.60 -20.90
CA LYS A 74 -6.85 -7.72 -20.04
C LYS A 74 -5.57 -7.45 -19.27
N GLU A 75 -4.58 -6.82 -19.91
CA GLU A 75 -3.32 -6.46 -19.26
C GLU A 75 -3.54 -5.41 -18.16
N ALA A 76 -4.29 -4.34 -18.46
CA ALA A 76 -4.63 -3.30 -17.49
C ALA A 76 -5.46 -3.85 -16.32
N VAL A 77 -6.42 -4.74 -16.58
CA VAL A 77 -7.19 -5.42 -15.53
C VAL A 77 -6.28 -6.30 -14.68
N GLY A 78 -5.34 -7.03 -15.28
CA GLY A 78 -4.36 -7.84 -14.56
C GLY A 78 -3.50 -7.03 -13.60
N PHE A 79 -3.15 -5.80 -13.99
CA PHE A 79 -2.40 -4.86 -13.14
C PHE A 79 -3.21 -4.29 -11.97
N LEU A 80 -4.52 -4.16 -12.12
CA LEU A 80 -5.40 -3.60 -11.09
C LEU A 80 -5.92 -4.66 -10.11
N VAL A 81 -6.14 -5.89 -10.58
CA VAL A 81 -6.76 -6.97 -9.82
C VAL A 81 -5.72 -7.89 -9.17
N SER A 82 -4.43 -7.65 -9.39
CA SER A 82 -3.35 -8.46 -8.80
C SER A 82 -3.38 -8.41 -7.27
N HIS A 83 -3.84 -9.52 -6.67
CA HIS A 83 -3.74 -9.78 -5.25
C HIS A 83 -2.46 -10.57 -5.02
N GLN A 84 -1.48 -9.98 -4.33
CA GLN A 84 -0.38 -10.78 -3.81
C GLN A 84 -0.88 -11.61 -2.62
N PRO A 85 -0.45 -12.89 -2.49
CA PRO A 85 -0.77 -13.68 -1.31
C PRO A 85 -0.20 -13.01 -0.05
N SER A 86 -0.99 -12.99 1.01
CA SER A 86 -0.54 -12.57 2.35
C SER A 86 0.45 -13.60 2.89
N LYS A 87 1.63 -13.16 3.35
CA LYS A 87 2.51 -14.00 4.18
C LYS A 87 1.81 -14.37 5.48
N SER A 88 2.13 -15.53 6.05
CA SER A 88 1.63 -15.94 7.37
C SER A 88 2.17 -15.01 8.47
N VAL A 89 1.37 -14.80 9.52
CA VAL A 89 1.64 -13.86 10.61
C VAL A 89 2.95 -14.16 11.35
N GLU A 90 3.42 -15.41 11.35
CA GLU A 90 4.63 -15.83 12.05
C GLU A 90 5.96 -15.42 11.38
N GLU A 91 5.96 -14.95 10.12
CA GLU A 91 7.18 -14.51 9.40
C GLU A 91 7.39 -12.99 9.43
N LEU A 92 6.48 -12.26 10.05
CA LEU A 92 6.51 -10.81 10.09
C LEU A 92 7.45 -10.34 11.20
N GLY A 93 8.53 -9.65 10.80
CA GLY A 93 9.41 -8.91 11.71
C GLY A 93 8.67 -7.82 12.49
N ASP A 94 9.39 -7.07 13.31
CA ASP A 94 8.77 -5.96 14.06
C ASP A 94 8.16 -4.91 13.11
N VAL A 95 7.20 -4.12 13.60
CA VAL A 95 6.52 -3.06 12.83
C VAL A 95 7.53 -2.09 12.19
N SER A 96 8.61 -1.78 12.88
CA SER A 96 9.68 -0.88 12.41
C SER A 96 10.43 -1.49 11.22
N GLU A 97 10.77 -2.78 11.28
CA GLU A 97 11.38 -3.51 10.16
C GLU A 97 10.46 -3.55 8.93
N GLN A 98 9.16 -3.78 9.13
CA GLN A 98 8.18 -3.77 8.05
C GLN A 98 8.04 -2.38 7.40
N LEU A 99 8.04 -1.32 8.21
CA LEU A 99 7.98 0.06 7.71
C LEU A 99 9.23 0.44 6.94
N ALA A 100 10.42 0.06 7.41
CA ALA A 100 11.67 0.29 6.70
C ALA A 100 11.69 -0.42 5.33
N PHE A 101 11.16 -1.65 5.27
CA PHE A 101 11.00 -2.37 4.00
C PHE A 101 10.03 -1.63 3.05
N ILE A 102 8.88 -1.18 3.54
CA ILE A 102 7.90 -0.41 2.74
C ILE A 102 8.52 0.90 2.22
N GLU A 103 9.26 1.62 3.06
CA GLU A 103 9.98 2.84 2.65
C GLU A 103 10.99 2.55 1.54
N GLN A 104 11.78 1.48 1.69
CA GLN A 104 12.75 1.04 0.68
C GLN A 104 12.08 0.68 -0.65
N GLN A 105 10.92 0.00 -0.62
CA GLN A 105 10.18 -0.31 -1.84
C GLN A 105 9.72 0.95 -2.57
N VAL A 106 9.17 1.95 -1.85
CA VAL A 106 8.74 3.21 -2.48
C VAL A 106 9.93 3.99 -3.07
N ALA A 107 11.04 4.04 -2.35
CA ALA A 107 12.27 4.64 -2.86
C ALA A 107 12.79 3.92 -4.11
N TYR A 108 12.70 2.58 -4.15
CA TYR A 108 13.06 1.79 -5.31
C TYR A 108 12.15 2.10 -6.51
N VAL A 109 10.83 2.23 -6.32
CA VAL A 109 9.91 2.65 -7.40
C VAL A 109 10.33 4.00 -7.98
N LEU A 110 10.62 4.98 -7.11
CA LEU A 110 11.07 6.30 -7.53
C LEU A 110 12.37 6.24 -8.34
N SER A 111 13.30 5.36 -7.96
CA SER A 111 14.55 5.12 -8.69
C SER A 111 14.30 4.57 -10.09
N ILE A 112 13.53 3.48 -10.22
CA ILE A 112 13.28 2.84 -11.53
C ILE A 112 12.44 3.73 -12.46
N MET A 113 11.57 4.58 -11.92
CA MET A 113 10.84 5.57 -12.73
C MET A 113 11.74 6.61 -13.42
N ASN A 114 13.01 6.74 -13.03
CA ASN A 114 13.98 7.61 -13.71
C ASN A 114 14.76 6.89 -14.83
N SER A 115 14.67 5.56 -14.91
CA SER A 115 15.54 4.73 -15.76
C SER A 115 14.83 4.17 -17.00
N GLN A 116 13.79 4.85 -17.52
CA GLN A 116 12.95 4.38 -18.64
C GLN A 116 12.41 2.94 -18.46
N THR A 117 12.10 2.57 -17.21
CA THR A 117 11.64 1.22 -16.87
C THR A 117 10.22 0.92 -17.37
N GLU A 118 9.98 -0.33 -17.76
CA GLU A 118 8.66 -0.82 -18.17
C GLU A 118 7.59 -0.61 -17.08
N CYS A 119 6.38 -0.20 -17.51
CA CYS A 119 5.23 0.02 -16.63
C CYS A 119 4.94 -1.20 -15.75
N ARG A 120 5.05 -2.40 -16.32
CA ARG A 120 4.84 -3.68 -15.63
C ARG A 120 5.68 -3.81 -14.36
N GLN A 121 6.95 -3.40 -14.40
CA GLN A 121 7.83 -3.50 -13.24
C GLN A 121 7.45 -2.48 -12.15
N VAL A 122 7.12 -1.24 -12.53
CA VAL A 122 6.65 -0.21 -11.60
C VAL A 122 5.36 -0.64 -10.90
N VAL A 123 4.38 -1.12 -11.67
CA VAL A 123 3.10 -1.59 -11.14
C VAL A 123 3.28 -2.82 -10.24
N SER A 124 4.14 -3.76 -10.62
CA SER A 124 4.45 -4.94 -9.81
C SER A 124 4.99 -4.56 -8.43
N VAL A 125 5.94 -3.62 -8.37
CA VAL A 125 6.51 -3.16 -7.09
C VAL A 125 5.45 -2.39 -6.29
N LEU A 126 4.66 -1.52 -6.91
CA LEU A 126 3.58 -0.79 -6.22
C LEU A 126 2.52 -1.73 -5.63
N ALA A 127 2.14 -2.76 -6.37
CA ALA A 127 1.23 -3.80 -5.89
C ALA A 127 1.84 -4.56 -4.70
N SER A 128 3.15 -4.82 -4.74
CA SER A 128 3.85 -5.45 -3.62
C SER A 128 3.94 -4.56 -2.39
N THR A 129 4.22 -3.27 -2.57
CA THR A 129 4.22 -2.28 -1.48
C THR A 129 2.84 -2.17 -0.84
N ARG A 130 1.79 -2.12 -1.65
CA ARG A 130 0.41 -2.14 -1.16
C ARG A 130 0.16 -3.39 -0.32
N ALA A 131 0.55 -4.57 -0.80
CA ALA A 131 0.37 -5.82 -0.07
C ALA A 131 1.13 -5.83 1.27
N SER A 132 2.35 -5.27 1.33
CA SER A 132 3.09 -5.10 2.59
C SER A 132 2.39 -4.14 3.56
N VAL A 133 1.80 -3.05 3.07
CA VAL A 133 0.99 -2.14 3.91
C VAL A 133 -0.27 -2.84 4.43
N ASP A 134 -0.97 -3.62 3.59
CA ASP A 134 -2.14 -4.40 4.00
C ASP A 134 -1.78 -5.43 5.08
N GLN A 135 -0.66 -6.14 4.91
CA GLN A 135 -0.15 -7.08 5.90
C GLN A 135 0.16 -6.39 7.24
N LEU A 136 0.81 -5.23 7.20
CA LEU A 136 1.12 -4.47 8.41
C LEU A 136 -0.15 -3.98 9.13
N ILE A 137 -1.13 -3.46 8.39
CA ILE A 137 -2.43 -3.07 8.95
C ILE A 137 -3.10 -4.28 9.63
N SER A 138 -3.15 -5.42 8.94
CA SER A 138 -3.74 -6.65 9.46
C SER A 138 -3.02 -7.10 10.73
N TYR A 139 -1.68 -7.04 10.75
CA TYR A 139 -0.86 -7.38 11.91
C TYR A 139 -1.19 -6.46 13.10
N MET A 140 -1.18 -5.14 12.90
CA MET A 140 -1.45 -4.16 13.96
C MET A 140 -2.86 -4.32 14.55
N VAL A 141 -3.87 -4.53 13.69
CA VAL A 141 -5.25 -4.75 14.14
C VAL A 141 -5.36 -6.06 14.92
N THR A 142 -4.76 -7.15 14.43
CA THR A 142 -4.84 -8.47 15.08
C THR A 142 -4.12 -8.48 16.43
N LYS A 143 -2.93 -7.88 16.49
CA LYS A 143 -2.16 -7.78 17.74
C LYS A 143 -2.88 -6.93 18.79
N ASN A 144 -3.43 -5.78 18.40
CA ASN A 144 -4.21 -4.92 19.29
C ASN A 144 -5.46 -5.64 19.82
N LEU A 145 -6.15 -6.40 18.97
CA LEU A 145 -7.27 -7.25 19.36
C LEU A 145 -6.85 -8.34 20.37
N GLN A 146 -5.71 -9.00 20.17
CA GLN A 146 -5.19 -9.99 21.12
C GLN A 146 -4.86 -9.39 22.49
N GLU A 147 -4.15 -8.26 22.54
CA GLU A 147 -3.85 -7.54 23.79
C GLU A 147 -5.14 -7.16 24.53
N CYS A 148 -6.12 -6.66 23.78
CA CYS A 148 -7.45 -6.34 24.28
C CYS A 148 -8.20 -7.55 24.86
N MET A 149 -8.16 -8.71 24.20
CA MET A 149 -8.81 -9.94 24.68
C MET A 149 -8.21 -10.46 26.00
N LEU A 150 -6.89 -10.30 26.19
CA LEU A 150 -6.19 -10.73 27.41
C LEU A 150 -6.55 -9.89 28.65
N HIS A 151 -7.06 -8.68 28.47
CA HIS A 151 -7.40 -7.74 29.54
C HIS A 151 -8.91 -7.70 29.88
N THR A 152 -9.69 -8.70 29.45
CA THR A 152 -11.15 -8.69 29.64
C THR A 152 -11.59 -9.06 31.06
N ASP A 153 -11.60 -8.05 31.93
CA ASP A 153 -12.58 -7.92 33.01
C ASP A 153 -13.18 -6.50 32.93
N LYS A 154 -14.42 -6.38 32.41
CA LYS A 154 -15.33 -5.21 32.42
C LYS A 154 -15.28 -4.10 31.35
N GLN A 155 -14.62 -4.25 30.20
CA GLN A 155 -14.66 -3.21 29.14
C GLN A 155 -14.72 -3.73 27.69
N SER A 156 -15.44 -4.84 27.47
CA SER A 156 -15.52 -5.53 26.17
C SER A 156 -16.13 -4.71 25.04
N ASP A 157 -17.17 -3.91 25.30
CA ASP A 157 -17.95 -3.28 24.22
C ASP A 157 -17.20 -2.11 23.55
N ALA A 158 -16.53 -1.26 24.34
CA ALA A 158 -15.77 -0.13 23.81
C ALA A 158 -14.58 -0.58 22.95
N VAL A 159 -13.96 -1.70 23.34
CA VAL A 159 -12.84 -2.32 22.64
C VAL A 159 -13.28 -2.94 21.32
N ILE A 160 -14.44 -3.62 21.30
CA ILE A 160 -15.02 -4.19 20.08
C ILE A 160 -15.38 -3.07 19.09
N GLU A 161 -16.02 -1.99 19.55
CA GLU A 161 -16.32 -0.83 18.71
C GLU A 161 -15.05 -0.20 18.11
N GLU A 162 -13.98 -0.11 18.90
CA GLU A 162 -12.71 0.46 18.44
C GLU A 162 -12.02 -0.42 17.39
N ALA A 163 -12.01 -1.73 17.58
CA ALA A 163 -11.48 -2.67 16.58
C ALA A 163 -12.33 -2.67 15.29
N ILE A 164 -13.66 -2.63 15.40
CA ILE A 164 -14.55 -2.48 14.25
C ILE A 164 -14.25 -1.17 13.53
N ALA A 165 -14.04 -0.06 14.25
CA ALA A 165 -13.70 1.21 13.65
C ALA A 165 -12.35 1.15 12.89
N MET A 166 -11.35 0.42 13.40
CA MET A 166 -10.09 0.19 12.68
C MET A 166 -10.28 -0.63 11.40
N ILE A 167 -11.10 -1.69 11.45
CA ILE A 167 -11.39 -2.56 10.30
C ILE A 167 -12.22 -1.82 9.23
N VAL A 168 -13.20 -1.01 9.65
CA VAL A 168 -14.03 -0.22 8.73
C VAL A 168 -13.21 0.88 8.06
N LYS A 169 -12.29 1.54 8.78
CA LYS A 169 -11.43 2.58 8.21
C LYS A 169 -10.32 2.06 7.31
N SER A 170 -9.96 0.78 7.42
CA SER A 170 -8.91 0.18 6.61
C SER A 170 -9.39 -0.41 5.28
N ARG A 171 -10.71 -0.63 5.11
CA ARG A 171 -11.31 -1.09 3.86
C ARG A 171 -11.49 0.02 2.85
#